data_AF-A0A392NC68-F1
#
_entry.id   AF-A0A392NC68-F1
#
_cell.length_a   1.000
_cell.length_b   1.000
_cell.length_c   1.000
_cell.angle_alpha   90.00
_cell.angle_beta   90.00
_cell.angle_gamma   90.00
#
_symmetry.space_group_name_H-M   'P 1'
#
loop_
_entity.id
_entity.type
_entity.pdbx_description
1 polymer ?
#
loop_
_entity_poly.entity_id
_entity_poly.type
_entity_poly.pdbx_seq_one_letter_code
_entity_poly.pdbx_strand_id
1 'polypeptide(L)'
;DSALGVGYRVPPPEIRDIVDAPPVPALSFSPYRDKIIFLKRRALPPLTELARPEEKLAGLRIDGHCNSRSRMSFYTGLGIHQILPDGTFGPEVEIHGLPEGAKINFVTWSPDARHLSFSIRVNEEDNNTSKLSVWIADVETGKARPLFQSPDVYLNAVFDNYVWVDNSTLLVCTIPSTRGPPPKKPLVPGGPKIQSNEQRNIIQVRTFQDLLKDEYDEDLFDYYATS
;
A
#
# COMPACT_ATOMS: atom_id res chain seq x y z
N ASP A 1 22.55 2.23 -42.17
CA ASP A 1 21.69 1.38 -41.34
C ASP A 1 21.50 1.96 -39.95
N SER A 2 20.39 2.68 -39.77
CA SER A 2 19.95 3.20 -38.47
C SER A 2 19.24 2.08 -37.73
N ALA A 3 19.71 1.74 -36.53
CA ALA A 3 19.10 0.72 -35.69
C ALA A 3 17.63 1.08 -35.39
N LEU A 4 16.71 0.32 -35.98
CA LEU A 4 15.27 0.38 -35.72
C LEU A 4 14.98 0.08 -34.24
N GLY A 5 14.66 1.13 -33.48
CA GLY A 5 13.80 1.15 -32.29
C GLY A 5 13.86 -0.05 -31.32
N VAL A 6 14.80 0.00 -30.38
CA VAL A 6 14.99 -0.99 -29.29
C VAL A 6 14.32 -0.54 -27.96
N GLY A 7 13.44 0.46 -27.99
CA GLY A 7 12.76 1.01 -26.80
C GLY A 7 11.25 0.74 -26.78
N TYR A 8 10.61 1.00 -25.63
CA TYR A 8 9.15 1.00 -25.50
C TYR A 8 8.53 1.88 -26.58
N ARG A 9 7.50 1.35 -27.25
CA ARG A 9 6.76 2.06 -28.30
C ARG A 9 5.39 2.46 -27.78
N VAL A 10 4.95 3.64 -28.19
CA VAL A 10 3.59 4.12 -27.91
C VAL A 10 2.66 3.51 -28.99
N PRO A 11 1.52 2.91 -28.61
CA PRO A 11 0.55 2.42 -29.59
C PRO A 11 -0.11 3.59 -30.36
N PRO A 12 -0.83 3.31 -31.46
CA PRO A 12 -1.65 4.32 -32.13
C PRO A 12 -2.61 5.02 -31.17
N PRO A 13 -2.96 6.31 -31.42
CA PRO A 13 -3.75 7.11 -30.48
C PRO A 13 -5.06 6.47 -30.05
N GLU A 14 -5.77 5.82 -30.97
CA GLU A 14 -7.08 5.20 -30.69
C GLU A 14 -6.96 4.07 -29.66
N ILE A 15 -5.88 3.30 -29.73
CA ILE A 15 -5.59 2.23 -28.76
C ILE A 15 -5.13 2.83 -27.44
N ARG A 16 -4.29 3.86 -27.49
CA ARG A 16 -3.83 4.55 -26.28
C ARG A 16 -5.00 5.14 -25.50
N ASP A 17 -5.93 5.81 -26.18
CA ASP A 17 -7.07 6.46 -25.54
C ASP A 17 -7.99 5.45 -24.86
N ILE A 18 -8.13 4.24 -25.42
CA ILE A 18 -8.87 3.14 -24.79
C ILE A 18 -8.12 2.60 -23.56
N VAL A 19 -6.81 2.41 -23.65
CA VAL A 19 -5.98 1.81 -22.59
C VAL A 19 -5.78 2.78 -21.41
N ASP A 20 -5.60 4.07 -21.70
CA ASP A 20 -5.35 5.12 -20.71
C ASP A 20 -6.64 5.74 -20.15
N ALA A 21 -7.81 5.35 -20.68
CA ALA A 21 -9.10 5.79 -20.17
C ALA A 21 -9.20 5.56 -18.65
N PRO A 22 -9.60 6.58 -17.86
CA PRO A 22 -9.78 6.41 -16.42
C PRO A 22 -10.80 5.31 -16.13
N PRO A 23 -10.45 4.29 -15.34
CA PRO A 23 -11.39 3.25 -14.95
C PRO A 23 -12.48 3.83 -14.05
N VAL A 24 -13.61 3.12 -13.99
CA VAL A 24 -14.66 3.44 -13.01
C VAL A 24 -14.05 3.45 -11.60
N PRO A 25 -14.28 4.53 -10.82
CA PRO A 25 -13.82 4.61 -9.44
C PRO A 25 -14.29 3.43 -8.61
N ALA A 26 -13.49 3.02 -7.63
CA ALA A 26 -14.02 2.13 -6.61
C ALA A 26 -14.94 2.93 -5.68
N LEU A 27 -16.02 2.32 -5.20
CA LEU A 27 -17.01 2.99 -4.37
C LEU A 27 -16.90 2.50 -2.93
N SER A 28 -16.97 3.42 -1.97
CA SER A 28 -17.02 3.12 -0.55
C SER A 28 -18.15 3.89 0.11
N PHE A 29 -19.10 3.17 0.71
CA PHE A 29 -20.23 3.78 1.42
C PHE A 29 -19.86 4.09 2.86
N SER A 30 -20.31 5.25 3.33
CA SER A 30 -20.27 5.59 4.76
C SER A 30 -21.03 4.56 5.61
N PRO A 31 -20.70 4.43 6.91
CA PRO A 31 -21.43 3.57 7.85
C PRO A 31 -22.95 3.79 7.84
N TYR A 32 -23.39 5.04 7.70
CA TYR A 32 -24.81 5.40 7.65
C TYR A 32 -25.44 5.30 6.26
N ARG A 33 -24.65 5.00 5.22
CA ARG A 33 -25.07 4.93 3.81
C ARG A 33 -25.73 6.20 3.29
N ASP A 34 -25.39 7.35 3.87
CA ASP A 34 -25.84 8.66 3.43
C ASP A 34 -24.78 9.37 2.59
N LYS A 35 -23.53 8.91 2.63
CA LYS A 35 -22.40 9.38 1.80
C LYS A 35 -21.70 8.24 1.09
N ILE A 36 -21.06 8.56 -0.02
CA ILE A 36 -20.26 7.66 -0.85
C ILE A 36 -18.93 8.33 -1.23
N ILE A 37 -17.84 7.58 -1.21
CA ILE A 37 -16.54 8.01 -1.76
C ILE A 37 -16.33 7.36 -3.12
N PHE A 38 -15.93 8.19 -4.07
CA PHE A 38 -15.41 7.81 -5.37
C PHE A 38 -13.89 7.76 -5.26
N LEU A 39 -13.36 6.55 -5.16
CA LEU A 39 -11.93 6.27 -5.06
C LEU A 39 -11.34 6.24 -6.47
N LYS A 40 -10.84 7.39 -6.93
CA LYS A 40 -10.27 7.60 -8.27
C LYS A 40 -9.00 6.77 -8.39
N ARG A 41 -8.84 6.02 -9.48
CA ARG A 41 -7.69 5.12 -9.69
C ARG A 41 -7.27 5.15 -11.16
N ARG A 42 -6.06 4.65 -11.43
CA ARG A 42 -5.56 4.40 -12.79
C ARG A 42 -5.74 2.94 -13.18
N ALA A 43 -5.91 2.68 -14.47
CA ALA A 43 -6.03 1.33 -15.00
C ALA A 43 -4.71 0.57 -14.89
N LEU A 44 -3.60 1.24 -15.23
CA LEU A 44 -2.27 0.64 -15.29
C LEU A 44 -1.30 1.36 -14.34
N PRO A 45 -0.64 0.65 -13.41
CA PRO A 45 0.45 1.24 -12.64
C PRO A 45 1.66 1.51 -13.55
N PRO A 46 2.45 2.57 -13.28
CA PRO A 46 3.66 2.82 -14.06
C PRO A 46 4.70 1.72 -13.83
N LEU A 47 5.58 1.50 -14.80
CA LEU A 47 6.63 0.47 -14.74
C LEU A 47 7.53 0.62 -13.50
N THR A 48 7.72 1.85 -13.01
CA THR A 48 8.47 2.11 -11.78
C THR A 48 7.86 1.47 -10.54
N GLU A 49 6.53 1.27 -10.48
CA GLU A 49 5.91 0.49 -9.40
C GLU A 49 6.18 -1.01 -9.56
N LEU A 50 6.16 -1.50 -10.80
CA LEU A 50 6.29 -2.94 -11.10
C LEU A 50 7.73 -3.42 -10.93
N ALA A 51 8.70 -2.55 -11.22
CA ALA A 51 10.12 -2.84 -11.16
C ALA A 51 10.72 -2.73 -9.75
N ARG A 52 9.94 -2.31 -8.74
CA ARG A 52 10.47 -2.17 -7.37
C ARG A 52 11.00 -3.51 -6.84
N PRO A 53 12.15 -3.48 -6.14
CA PRO A 53 12.67 -4.66 -5.47
C PRO A 53 11.68 -5.14 -4.41
N GLU A 54 11.62 -6.45 -4.21
CA GLU A 54 10.76 -7.06 -3.21
C GLU A 54 11.52 -8.15 -2.46
N GLU A 55 11.30 -8.20 -1.15
CA GLU A 55 11.75 -9.28 -0.28
C GLU A 55 10.69 -10.37 -0.26
N LYS A 56 11.14 -11.62 -0.42
CA LYS A 56 10.27 -12.80 -0.56
C LYS A 56 10.45 -13.69 0.65
N LEU A 57 9.60 -13.52 1.65
CA LEU A 57 9.79 -14.03 3.00
C LEU A 57 8.50 -14.67 3.53
N ALA A 58 8.55 -15.94 3.94
CA ALA A 58 7.41 -16.68 4.50
C ALA A 58 6.10 -16.58 3.68
N GLY A 59 6.20 -16.59 2.35
CA GLY A 59 5.05 -16.44 1.44
C GLY A 59 4.56 -14.99 1.25
N LEU A 60 5.22 -14.02 1.88
CA LEU A 60 4.99 -12.59 1.72
C LEU A 60 5.95 -12.00 0.70
N ARG A 61 5.47 -10.98 -0.03
CA ARG A 61 6.29 -10.11 -0.87
C ARG A 61 6.24 -8.70 -0.30
N ILE A 62 7.38 -8.23 0.18
CA ILE A 62 7.50 -7.01 0.98
C ILE A 62 8.32 -5.99 0.19
N ASP A 63 7.81 -4.77 0.08
CA ASP A 63 8.61 -3.61 -0.32
C ASP A 63 9.31 -3.07 0.94
N GLY A 64 10.62 -3.30 1.02
CA GLY A 64 11.43 -2.93 2.17
C GLY A 64 11.59 -1.42 2.36
N HIS A 65 11.42 -0.62 1.30
CA HIS A 65 11.47 0.84 1.39
C HIS A 65 10.17 1.41 1.97
N CYS A 66 9.02 0.93 1.50
CA CYS A 66 7.72 1.32 2.05
C CYS A 66 7.35 0.63 3.37
N ASN A 67 8.02 -0.46 3.72
CA ASN A 67 7.64 -1.38 4.80
C ASN A 67 6.18 -1.89 4.70
N SER A 68 5.85 -2.42 3.52
CA SER A 68 4.49 -2.82 3.16
C SER A 68 4.48 -3.96 2.15
N ARG A 69 3.31 -4.42 1.73
CA ARG A 69 3.18 -5.39 0.63
C ARG A 69 3.73 -4.80 -0.69
N SER A 70 4.53 -5.56 -1.44
CA SER A 70 5.16 -5.08 -2.69
C SER A 70 4.19 -4.82 -3.84
N ARG A 71 2.98 -5.39 -3.78
CA ARG A 71 1.95 -5.27 -4.81
C ARG A 71 0.69 -4.67 -4.22
N MET A 72 0.65 -3.33 -4.21
CA MET A 72 -0.52 -2.57 -3.79
C MET A 72 -0.98 -1.66 -4.93
N SER A 73 -2.23 -1.81 -5.34
CA SER A 73 -2.91 -0.76 -6.10
C SER A 73 -3.03 0.50 -5.25
N PHE A 74 -3.25 1.65 -5.87
CA PHE A 74 -3.42 2.91 -5.14
C PHE A 74 -4.47 3.77 -5.83
N TYR A 75 -5.09 4.63 -5.03
CA TYR A 75 -5.97 5.67 -5.51
C TYR A 75 -5.19 6.95 -5.76
N THR A 76 -5.63 7.72 -6.75
CA THR A 76 -5.05 8.99 -7.17
C THR A 76 -5.88 10.19 -6.70
N GLY A 77 -7.03 9.95 -6.08
CA GLY A 77 -7.89 10.98 -5.53
C GLY A 77 -9.13 10.39 -4.87
N LEU A 78 -9.77 11.19 -4.03
CA LEU A 78 -10.97 10.84 -3.28
C LEU A 78 -12.00 11.95 -3.48
N GLY A 79 -13.18 11.60 -3.99
CA GLY A 79 -14.33 12.50 -4.10
C GLY A 79 -15.46 12.01 -3.22
N ILE A 80 -15.96 12.82 -2.30
CA ILE A 80 -17.06 12.46 -1.42
C ILE A 80 -18.35 13.07 -1.96
N HIS A 81 -19.40 12.27 -2.05
CA HIS A 81 -20.74 12.74 -2.41
C HIS A 81 -21.74 12.37 -1.32
N GLN A 82 -22.65 13.30 -1.04
CA GLN A 82 -23.90 12.98 -0.34
C GLN A 82 -24.81 12.19 -1.29
N ILE A 83 -25.46 11.14 -0.77
CA ILE A 83 -26.53 10.44 -1.44
C ILE A 83 -27.84 11.16 -1.11
N LEU A 84 -28.52 11.64 -2.14
CA LEU A 84 -29.77 12.38 -2.02
C LEU A 84 -30.98 11.43 -1.97
N PRO A 85 -32.14 11.85 -1.44
CA PRO A 85 -33.32 10.99 -1.30
C PRO A 85 -33.86 10.42 -2.62
N ASP A 86 -33.58 11.07 -3.74
CA ASP A 86 -33.96 10.61 -5.09
C ASP A 86 -32.95 9.61 -5.70
N GLY A 87 -31.91 9.23 -4.94
CA GLY A 87 -30.85 8.31 -5.37
C GLY A 87 -29.74 8.96 -6.19
N THR A 88 -29.78 10.29 -6.38
CA THR A 88 -28.71 11.03 -7.06
C THR A 88 -27.60 11.43 -6.08
N PHE A 89 -26.51 11.97 -6.63
CA PHE A 89 -25.37 12.44 -5.85
C PHE A 89 -25.37 13.96 -5.76
N GLY A 90 -25.13 14.47 -4.56
CA GLY A 90 -24.83 15.89 -4.35
C GLY A 90 -23.49 16.29 -4.97
N PRO A 91 -23.12 17.58 -4.87
CA PRO A 91 -21.82 18.06 -5.36
C PRO A 91 -20.65 17.29 -4.72
N GLU A 92 -19.56 17.15 -5.47
CA GLU A 92 -18.34 16.51 -4.98
C GLU A 92 -17.65 17.39 -3.93
N VAL A 93 -17.36 16.82 -2.77
CA VAL A 93 -16.39 17.34 -1.81
C VAL A 93 -15.06 16.64 -2.07
N GLU A 94 -14.13 17.34 -2.70
CA GLU A 94 -12.81 16.81 -3.02
C GLU A 94 -11.90 16.83 -1.79
N ILE A 95 -11.23 15.70 -1.54
CA ILE A 95 -10.17 15.65 -0.52
C ILE A 95 -8.94 16.39 -1.01
N HIS A 96 -8.50 17.40 -0.25
CA HIS A 96 -7.38 18.27 -0.61
C HIS A 96 -6.37 18.45 0.54
N GLY A 97 -5.23 19.09 0.25
CA GLY A 97 -4.10 19.21 1.19
C GLY A 97 -3.13 18.03 1.14
N LEU A 98 -3.28 17.14 0.15
CA LEU A 98 -2.39 16.01 -0.09
C LEU A 98 -1.09 16.48 -0.78
N PRO A 99 0.05 15.83 -0.54
CA PRO A 99 1.27 16.11 -1.29
C PRO A 99 1.10 15.76 -2.77
N GLU A 100 1.86 16.44 -3.64
CA GLU A 100 1.85 16.15 -5.06
C GLU A 100 2.27 14.69 -5.33
N GLY A 101 1.56 14.02 -6.25
CA GLY A 101 1.83 12.62 -6.57
C GLY A 101 1.46 11.62 -5.47
N ALA A 102 0.64 12.02 -4.49
CA ALA A 102 0.14 11.14 -3.44
C ALA A 102 -0.50 9.86 -4.02
N LYS A 103 -0.05 8.71 -3.51
CA LYS A 103 -0.65 7.40 -3.75
C LYS A 103 -1.38 6.99 -2.49
N ILE A 104 -2.70 6.89 -2.60
CA ILE A 104 -3.60 6.72 -1.47
C ILE A 104 -3.95 5.24 -1.31
N ASN A 105 -3.85 4.74 -0.09
CA ASN A 105 -4.10 3.35 0.28
C ASN A 105 -4.93 3.24 1.55
N PHE A 106 -5.53 2.06 1.75
CA PHE A 106 -6.22 1.68 3.00
C PHE A 106 -7.31 2.64 3.47
N VAL A 107 -8.08 3.22 2.55
CA VAL A 107 -9.13 4.20 2.89
C VAL A 107 -10.24 3.56 3.74
N THR A 108 -10.52 4.12 4.91
CA THR A 108 -11.58 3.68 5.83
C THR A 108 -12.32 4.87 6.43
N TRP A 109 -13.60 4.66 6.75
CA TRP A 109 -14.45 5.62 7.42
C TRP A 109 -14.33 5.50 8.95
N SER A 110 -14.38 6.63 9.66
CA SER A 110 -14.69 6.61 11.08
C SER A 110 -16.12 6.09 11.31
N PRO A 111 -16.41 5.46 12.47
CA PRO A 111 -17.73 4.90 12.75
C PRO A 111 -18.87 5.94 12.69
N ASP A 112 -18.56 7.20 13.00
CA ASP A 112 -19.51 8.31 12.93
C ASP A 112 -19.56 9.01 11.56
N ALA A 113 -18.86 8.48 10.55
CA ALA A 113 -18.79 9.02 9.19
C ALA A 113 -18.29 10.47 9.06
N ARG A 114 -17.66 11.03 10.10
CA ARG A 114 -17.13 12.41 10.08
C ARG A 114 -15.71 12.52 9.55
N HIS A 115 -14.96 11.44 9.64
CA HIS A 115 -13.56 11.40 9.25
C HIS A 115 -13.28 10.24 8.31
N LEU A 116 -12.30 10.44 7.44
CA LEU A 116 -11.65 9.37 6.68
C LEU A 116 -10.24 9.20 7.20
N SER A 117 -9.81 7.95 7.36
CA SER A 117 -8.39 7.63 7.46
C SER A 117 -7.91 6.93 6.21
N PHE A 118 -6.69 7.26 5.80
CA PHE A 118 -6.03 6.64 4.66
C PHE A 118 -4.53 6.75 4.86
N SER A 119 -3.75 5.94 4.15
CA SER A 119 -2.29 6.09 4.11
C SER A 119 -1.84 6.71 2.80
N ILE A 120 -0.78 7.51 2.85
CA ILE A 120 -0.12 8.07 1.67
C ILE A 120 1.31 7.55 1.58
N ARG A 121 1.72 7.22 0.36
CA ARG A 121 3.13 7.22 -0.06
C ARG A 121 3.32 8.13 -1.27
N VAL A 122 4.49 8.71 -1.43
CA VAL A 122 4.88 9.50 -2.60
C VAL A 122 6.10 8.86 -3.27
N ASN A 123 6.28 9.11 -4.57
CA ASN A 123 7.56 8.80 -5.19
C ASN A 123 8.63 9.71 -4.59
N GLU A 124 9.80 9.14 -4.36
CA GLU A 124 11.00 9.89 -3.99
C GLU A 124 11.96 9.94 -5.18
N GLU A 125 13.07 10.65 -5.00
CA GLU A 125 14.19 10.62 -5.94
C GLU A 125 14.69 9.17 -6.13
N ASP A 126 15.43 8.91 -7.21
CA ASP A 126 15.96 7.59 -7.57
C ASP A 126 14.92 6.48 -7.85
N ASN A 127 13.69 6.86 -8.24
CA ASN A 127 12.57 5.94 -8.50
C ASN A 127 12.14 5.12 -7.26
N ASN A 128 12.46 5.61 -6.07
CA ASN A 128 12.02 5.00 -4.83
C ASN A 128 10.66 5.54 -4.38
N THR A 129 10.20 5.10 -3.21
CA THR A 129 8.94 5.54 -2.62
C THR A 129 9.13 5.77 -1.14
N SER A 130 8.44 6.81 -0.64
CA SER A 130 8.42 7.09 0.78
C SER A 130 7.78 5.94 1.56
N LYS A 131 8.09 5.86 2.85
CA LYS A 131 7.30 5.07 3.79
C LYS A 131 5.86 5.55 3.83
N LEU A 132 4.97 4.68 4.30
CA LEU A 132 3.55 5.00 4.45
C LEU A 132 3.33 5.92 5.65
N SER A 133 2.68 7.06 5.41
CA SER A 133 2.20 7.96 6.45
C SER A 133 0.69 7.85 6.58
N VAL A 134 0.14 7.88 7.79
CA VAL A 134 -1.31 7.86 8.02
C VAL A 134 -1.84 9.29 8.01
N TRP A 135 -2.96 9.50 7.32
CA TRP A 135 -3.63 10.78 7.14
C TRP A 135 -5.08 10.67 7.57
N ILE A 136 -5.62 11.81 8.02
CA ILE A 136 -7.03 11.98 8.34
C ILE A 136 -7.59 13.11 7.48
N ALA A 137 -8.76 12.90 6.90
CA ALA A 137 -9.53 13.96 6.26
C ALA A 137 -10.86 14.17 6.97
N ASP A 138 -11.27 15.43 7.08
CA ASP A 138 -12.61 15.82 7.47
C ASP A 138 -13.56 15.67 6.27
N VAL A 139 -14.69 14.99 6.49
CA VAL A 139 -15.62 14.60 5.42
C VAL A 139 -16.42 15.78 4.88
N GLU A 140 -16.72 16.78 5.72
CA GLU A 140 -17.55 17.93 5.33
C GLU A 140 -16.74 18.94 4.52
N THR A 141 -15.52 19.22 4.97
CA THR A 141 -14.64 20.22 4.37
C THR A 141 -13.73 19.64 3.30
N GLY A 142 -13.46 18.35 3.32
CA GLY A 142 -12.47 17.68 2.46
C GLY A 142 -11.01 17.95 2.85
N LYS A 143 -10.76 18.65 3.96
CA LYS A 143 -9.39 19.00 4.36
C LYS A 143 -8.68 17.78 4.95
N ALA A 144 -7.55 17.39 4.35
CA ALA A 144 -6.68 16.34 4.85
C ALA A 144 -5.46 16.88 5.61
N ARG A 145 -4.98 16.08 6.56
CA ARG A 145 -3.73 16.32 7.30
C ARG A 145 -3.07 15.00 7.74
N PRO A 146 -1.75 14.99 7.99
CA PRO A 146 -1.11 13.85 8.66
C PRO A 146 -1.75 13.58 10.02
N LEU A 147 -1.87 12.30 10.38
CA LEU A 147 -2.29 11.87 11.71
C LEU A 147 -1.19 12.18 12.74
N PHE A 148 0.05 11.80 12.41
CA PHE A 148 1.22 12.06 13.24
C PHE A 148 1.87 13.39 12.86
N GLN A 149 2.16 14.21 13.88
CA GLN A 149 2.93 15.45 13.71
C GLN A 149 4.45 15.19 13.67
N SER A 150 4.89 14.09 14.28
CA SER A 150 6.29 13.65 14.21
C SER A 150 6.58 13.08 12.82
N PRO A 151 7.67 13.52 12.15
CA PRO A 151 8.02 13.04 10.82
C PRO A 151 8.53 11.59 10.81
N ASP A 152 8.86 11.02 11.98
CA ASP A 152 9.54 9.72 12.08
C ASP A 152 8.59 8.54 12.34
N VAL A 153 7.29 8.79 12.44
CA VAL A 153 6.27 7.75 12.68
C VAL A 153 5.65 7.34 11.36
N TYR A 154 5.90 6.09 10.99
CA TYR A 154 5.41 5.50 9.74
C TYR A 154 4.60 4.24 10.02
N LEU A 155 3.65 3.96 9.15
CA LEU A 155 2.83 2.76 9.17
C LEU A 155 3.67 1.53 8.81
N ASN A 156 3.57 0.46 9.59
CA ASN A 156 3.97 -0.86 9.16
C ASN A 156 2.73 -1.54 8.54
N ALA A 157 2.77 -1.79 7.23
CA ALA A 157 1.66 -2.40 6.49
C ALA A 157 2.00 -3.80 5.94
N VAL A 158 2.86 -4.55 6.63
CA VAL A 158 3.25 -5.92 6.22
C VAL A 158 2.13 -6.92 6.50
N PHE A 159 1.48 -6.82 7.66
CA PHE A 159 0.37 -7.68 8.08
C PHE A 159 -0.93 -6.90 8.21
N ASP A 160 -1.00 -6.06 9.24
CA ASP A 160 -2.12 -5.16 9.51
C ASP A 160 -1.74 -3.71 9.17
N ASN A 161 -2.67 -2.78 9.34
CA ASN A 161 -2.42 -1.36 9.11
C ASN A 161 -2.94 -0.51 10.28
N TYR A 162 -4.23 -0.18 10.29
CA TYR A 162 -4.88 0.57 11.35
C TYR A 162 -6.38 0.31 11.35
N VAL A 163 -7.01 0.53 12.50
CA VAL A 163 -8.45 0.36 12.68
C VAL A 163 -9.00 1.45 13.58
N TRP A 164 -10.21 1.93 13.26
CA TRP A 164 -10.96 2.81 14.15
C TRP A 164 -11.48 1.99 15.32
N VAL A 165 -11.11 2.39 16.55
CA VAL A 165 -11.65 1.77 17.77
C VAL A 165 -12.88 2.52 18.28
N ASP A 166 -12.99 3.81 17.95
CA ASP A 166 -14.15 4.66 18.20
C ASP A 166 -14.22 5.80 17.16
N ASN A 167 -15.04 6.82 17.39
CA ASN A 167 -15.27 7.95 16.49
C ASN A 167 -14.05 8.87 16.27
N SER A 168 -13.04 8.77 17.12
CA SER A 168 -11.90 9.70 17.23
C SER A 168 -10.54 9.04 17.41
N THR A 169 -10.51 7.73 17.71
CA THR A 169 -9.29 7.00 18.03
C THR A 169 -8.99 5.93 16.98
N LEU A 170 -7.74 5.90 16.52
CA LEU A 170 -7.18 4.87 15.67
C LEU A 170 -6.15 4.04 16.44
N LEU A 171 -6.25 2.72 16.34
CA LEU A 171 -5.15 1.82 16.65
C LEU A 171 -4.32 1.65 15.37
N VAL A 172 -3.01 1.94 15.43
CA VAL A 172 -2.12 1.97 14.26
C VAL A 172 -0.91 1.07 14.50
N CYS A 173 -0.61 0.18 13.56
CA CYS A 173 0.63 -0.58 13.53
C CYS A 173 1.75 0.31 12.98
N THR A 174 2.69 0.71 13.83
CA THR A 174 3.78 1.60 13.42
C THR A 174 5.07 0.83 13.25
N ILE A 175 6.00 1.36 12.46
CA ILE A 175 7.39 0.91 12.50
C ILE A 175 7.97 1.30 13.87
N PRO A 176 8.58 0.36 14.63
CA PRO A 176 9.17 0.71 15.93
C PRO A 176 10.26 1.77 15.76
N SER A 177 10.22 2.83 16.58
CA SER A 177 11.20 3.92 16.51
C SER A 177 12.62 3.48 16.84
N THR A 178 12.76 2.38 17.59
CA THR A 178 14.04 1.75 17.93
C THR A 178 14.54 0.79 16.86
N ARG A 179 13.79 0.56 15.77
CA ARG A 179 14.20 -0.37 14.73
C ARG A 179 15.35 0.23 13.91
N GLY A 180 16.51 -0.43 13.99
CA GLY A 180 17.73 -0.06 13.29
C GLY A 180 17.67 -0.35 11.78
N PRO A 181 18.82 -0.41 11.08
CA PRO A 181 18.86 -0.84 9.69
C PRO A 181 18.49 -2.33 9.54
N PRO A 182 18.07 -2.78 8.35
CA PRO A 182 17.77 -4.18 8.11
C PRO A 182 19.00 -5.07 8.36
N PRO A 183 18.80 -6.33 8.80
CA PRO A 183 19.87 -7.31 8.91
C PRO A 183 20.69 -7.39 7.62
N LYS A 184 22.00 -7.64 7.75
CA LYS A 184 22.89 -7.85 6.61
C LYS A 184 23.12 -9.33 6.41
N LYS A 185 23.01 -9.78 5.16
CA LYS A 185 23.29 -11.18 4.84
C LYS A 185 24.76 -11.52 5.16
N PRO A 186 25.03 -12.52 6.01
CA PRO A 186 26.39 -12.91 6.33
C PRO A 186 27.08 -13.50 5.10
N LEU A 187 28.38 -13.22 4.96
CA LEU A 187 29.20 -13.78 3.88
C LEU A 187 29.42 -15.28 4.04
N VAL A 188 29.48 -15.75 5.29
CA VAL A 188 29.66 -17.14 5.66
C VAL A 188 28.42 -17.56 6.46
N PRO A 189 27.64 -18.56 5.99
CA PRO A 189 26.53 -19.09 6.77
C PRO A 189 27.00 -19.62 8.13
N GLY A 190 26.21 -19.42 9.19
CA GLY A 190 26.53 -19.91 10.54
C GLY A 190 26.64 -21.44 10.63
N GLY A 191 26.02 -22.16 9.70
CA GLY A 191 26.09 -23.60 9.58
C GLY A 191 25.39 -24.13 8.32
N PRO A 192 25.42 -25.47 8.09
CA PRO A 192 24.67 -26.09 7.01
C PRO A 192 23.16 -26.03 7.28
N LYS A 193 22.36 -25.96 6.21
CA LYS A 193 20.90 -26.10 6.30
C LYS A 193 20.59 -27.56 6.59
N ILE A 194 20.09 -27.85 7.79
CA ILE A 194 19.71 -29.22 8.20
C ILE A 194 18.22 -29.42 7.98
N GLN A 195 17.87 -30.43 7.18
CA GLN A 195 16.49 -30.90 7.02
C GLN A 195 16.45 -32.40 7.34
N SER A 196 15.52 -32.84 8.19
CA SER A 196 15.39 -34.25 8.58
C SER A 196 14.06 -34.83 8.11
N ASN A 197 14.12 -36.04 7.54
CA ASN A 197 12.96 -36.88 7.22
C ASN A 197 13.03 -38.24 7.94
N GLU A 198 13.74 -38.31 9.06
CA GLU A 198 13.94 -39.56 9.81
C GLU A 198 12.63 -40.17 10.33
N GLN A 199 11.60 -39.34 10.53
CA GLN A 199 10.28 -39.78 10.97
C GLN A 199 9.46 -40.49 9.88
N ARG A 200 9.92 -40.52 8.61
CA ARG A 200 9.27 -41.17 7.46
C ARG A 200 7.79 -40.79 7.25
N ASN A 201 7.37 -39.63 7.78
CA ASN A 201 6.02 -39.14 7.59
C ASN A 201 5.87 -38.65 6.15
N ILE A 202 5.08 -39.36 5.33
CA ILE A 202 4.70 -38.89 4.00
C ILE A 202 3.66 -37.79 4.19
N ILE A 203 4.12 -36.54 4.28
CA ILE A 203 3.24 -35.37 4.35
C ILE A 203 3.13 -34.79 2.96
N GLN A 204 1.96 -34.92 2.33
CA GLN A 204 1.64 -34.22 1.09
C GLN A 204 1.36 -32.74 1.43
N VAL A 205 2.42 -31.96 1.60
CA VAL A 205 2.32 -30.52 1.84
C VAL A 205 2.06 -29.79 0.53
N ARG A 206 1.26 -28.72 0.58
CA ARG A 206 1.14 -27.82 -0.58
C ARG A 206 2.51 -27.19 -0.83
N THR A 207 2.87 -27.02 -2.11
CA THR A 207 4.03 -26.22 -2.47
C THR A 207 3.73 -24.75 -2.14
N PHE A 208 4.37 -24.23 -1.11
CA PHE A 208 4.34 -22.81 -0.78
C PHE A 208 5.53 -22.11 -1.45
N GLN A 209 5.26 -21.00 -2.13
CA GLN A 209 6.30 -20.15 -2.73
C GLN A 209 6.88 -19.22 -1.67
N ASP A 210 8.08 -18.70 -1.94
CA ASP A 210 8.68 -17.60 -1.15
C ASP A 210 8.84 -17.93 0.35
N LEU A 211 9.05 -19.21 0.69
CA LEU A 211 9.36 -19.66 2.05
C LEU A 211 10.74 -19.16 2.50
N LEU A 212 10.91 -19.03 3.83
CA LEU A 212 12.19 -18.69 4.45
C LEU A 212 13.23 -19.77 4.13
N LYS A 213 14.42 -19.34 3.68
CA LYS A 213 15.48 -20.25 3.23
C LYS A 213 16.52 -20.49 4.29
N ASP A 214 16.79 -19.53 5.16
CA ASP A 214 17.84 -19.56 6.18
C ASP A 214 17.52 -18.58 7.32
N GLU A 215 18.36 -18.59 8.36
CA GLU A 215 18.28 -17.70 9.53
C GLU A 215 18.28 -16.22 9.12
N TYR A 216 18.97 -15.85 8.02
CA TYR A 216 18.93 -14.48 7.52
C TYR A 216 17.54 -14.09 7.01
N ASP A 217 16.86 -14.98 6.27
CA ASP A 217 15.47 -14.73 5.85
C ASP A 217 14.54 -14.62 7.08
N GLU A 218 14.78 -15.41 8.14
CA GLU A 218 14.05 -15.34 9.41
C GLU A 218 14.25 -13.98 10.11
N ASP A 219 15.50 -13.55 10.30
CA ASP A 219 15.84 -12.24 10.87
C ASP A 219 15.22 -11.09 10.06
N LEU A 220 15.27 -11.20 8.73
CA LEU A 220 14.72 -10.18 7.84
C LEU A 220 13.19 -10.14 7.90
N PHE A 221 12.56 -11.30 8.04
CA PHE A 221 11.11 -11.39 8.21
C PHE A 221 10.66 -10.76 9.53
N ASP A 222 11.32 -11.11 10.63
CA ASP A 222 11.04 -10.53 11.95
C ASP A 222 11.25 -9.01 11.96
N TYR A 223 12.34 -8.54 11.34
CA TYR A 223 12.61 -7.12 11.15
C TYR A 223 11.45 -6.38 10.47
N TYR A 224 10.96 -6.86 9.32
CA TYR A 224 9.90 -6.18 8.57
C TYR A 224 8.51 -6.33 9.22
N ALA A 225 8.26 -7.47 9.87
CA ALA A 225 6.99 -7.83 10.50
C ALA A 225 6.72 -7.06 11.81
N THR A 226 7.76 -6.73 12.58
CA THR A 226 7.60 -6.13 13.90
C THR A 226 6.99 -4.72 13.83
N SER A 227 5.98 -4.47 14.68
CA SER A 227 5.30 -3.18 14.86
C SER A 227 5.29 -2.71 16.31
#